data_AF-A0A7V9ECB5-F1
#
_entry.id   AF-A0A7V9ECB5-F1
#
_cell.length_a   1.000
_cell.length_b   1.000
_cell.length_c   1.000
_cell.angle_alpha   90.00
_cell.angle_beta   90.00
_cell.angle_gamma   90.00
#
_symmetry.space_group_name_H-M   'P 1'
#
loop_
_entity.id
_entity.type
_entity.pdbx_description
1 polymer ?
#
loop_
_entity_poly.entity_id
_entity_poly.type
_entity_poly.pdbx_seq_one_letter_code
_entity_poly.pdbx_strand_id
1 'polypeptide(L)' 'MTVEWFEGRSTDQKRELAERITEALTEVAGTPADQVWIRFVDSPPGDWAMGGELKG' A
#
# COMPACT_ATOMS: atom_id res chain seq x y z
N MET A 1 -4.69 -6.24 3.60
CA MET A 1 -3.54 -5.43 4.05
C MET A 1 -3.77 -3.97 3.71
N THR A 2 -3.08 -3.05 4.39
CA THR A 2 -3.10 -1.62 4.07
C THR A 2 -1.72 -1.20 3.60
N VAL A 3 -1.67 -0.46 2.50
CA VAL A 3 -0.49 0.28 2.05
C VAL A 3 -0.73 1.73 2.42
N GLU A 4 0.03 2.21 3.39
CA GLU A 4 -0.06 3.56 3.90
C GLU A 4 1.20 4.33 3.49
N TRP A 5 1.02 5.48 2.83
CA TRP A 5 2.11 6.28 2.30
C TRP A 5 1.70 7.76 2.15
N PHE A 6 2.65 8.58 1.72
CA PHE A 6 2.33 9.95 1.32
C PHE A 6 1.55 10.01 0.01
N GLU A 7 0.69 11.01 -0.10
CA GLU A 7 -0.06 11.33 -1.31
C GLU A 7 0.83 11.64 -2.52
N GLY A 8 0.23 11.61 -3.72
CA GLY A 8 0.91 11.92 -4.98
C GLY A 8 1.25 10.71 -5.85
N ARG A 9 0.77 9.50 -5.52
CA ARG A 9 0.92 8.32 -6.38
C ARG A 9 -0.16 8.24 -7.45
N SER A 10 0.24 7.89 -8.67
CA SER A 10 -0.69 7.73 -9.78
C SER A 10 -1.52 6.45 -9.65
N THR A 11 -2.65 6.39 -10.34
CA THR A 11 -3.47 5.18 -10.44
C THR A 11 -2.67 4.01 -11.03
N ASP A 12 -1.76 4.27 -11.96
CA ASP A 12 -0.95 3.23 -12.58
C ASP A 12 0.05 2.61 -11.60
N GLN A 13 0.66 3.43 -10.74
CA GLN A 13 1.53 2.93 -9.67
C GLN A 13 0.76 2.06 -8.68
N LYS A 14 -0.47 2.47 -8.30
CA LYS A 14 -1.33 1.66 -7.41
C LYS A 14 -1.72 0.33 -8.04
N ARG A 15 -2.04 0.32 -9.33
CA ARG A 15 -2.40 -0.89 -10.07
C ARG A 15 -1.25 -1.88 -10.12
N GLU A 16 -0.08 -1.43 -10.56
CA GLU A 16 1.12 -2.25 -10.64
C GLU A 16 1.49 -2.84 -9.27
N LEU A 17 1.40 -2.02 -8.21
CA LEU A 17 1.70 -2.48 -6.87
C LEU A 17 0.67 -3.51 -6.36
N ALA A 18 -0.62 -3.32 -6.67
CA ALA A 18 -1.66 -4.27 -6.30
C ALA A 18 -1.45 -5.65 -6.96
N GLU A 19 -1.05 -5.67 -8.24
CA GLU A 19 -0.73 -6.90 -8.97
C GLU A 19 0.43 -7.65 -8.32
N ARG A 20 1.57 -6.98 -8.12
CA ARG A 20 2.78 -7.61 -7.54
C ARG A 20 2.59 -8.08 -6.11
N ILE A 21 1.85 -7.33 -5.29
CA ILE A 21 1.53 -7.74 -3.91
C ILE A 21 0.64 -8.97 -3.92
N THR A 22 -0.36 -9.02 -4.82
CA THR A 22 -1.27 -10.16 -4.94
C THR A 22 -0.51 -11.40 -5.37
N GLU A 23 0.33 -11.30 -6.40
CA GLU A 23 1.22 -12.37 -6.84
C GLU A 23 2.08 -12.90 -5.67
N ALA A 24 2.79 -12.01 -4.97
CA ALA A 24 3.64 -12.41 -3.83
C ALA A 24 2.85 -13.14 -2.72
N LEU A 25 1.63 -12.70 -2.40
CA LEU A 25 0.80 -13.40 -1.41
C LEU A 25 0.29 -14.75 -1.90
N THR A 26 -0.04 -14.86 -3.18
CA THR A 26 -0.47 -16.13 -3.77
C THR A 26 0.68 -17.14 -3.80
N GLU A 27 1.89 -16.70 -4.17
CA GLU A 27 3.05 -17.55 -4.33
C GLU A 27 3.68 -17.96 -2.99
N VAL A 28 3.88 -17.00 -2.09
CA VAL A 28 4.63 -17.24 -0.84
C VAL A 28 3.72 -17.74 0.27
N ALA A 29 2.52 -17.15 0.39
CA ALA A 29 1.60 -17.46 1.48
C ALA A 29 0.46 -18.40 1.05
N GLY A 30 0.34 -18.75 -0.25
CA GLY A 30 -0.72 -19.63 -0.74
C GLY A 30 -2.12 -19.04 -0.65
N THR A 31 -2.25 -17.71 -0.54
CA THR A 31 -3.55 -17.04 -0.42
C THR A 31 -4.24 -16.99 -1.77
N PRO A 32 -5.49 -17.44 -1.93
CA PRO A 32 -6.23 -17.26 -3.18
C PRO A 32 -6.34 -15.78 -3.54
N ALA A 33 -6.15 -15.45 -4.82
CA ALA A 33 -6.09 -14.04 -5.26
C ALA A 33 -7.38 -13.25 -4.95
N ASP A 34 -8.54 -13.90 -4.96
CA ASP A 34 -9.85 -13.31 -4.61
C ASP A 34 -10.00 -13.02 -3.10
N GLN A 35 -9.13 -13.58 -2.26
CA GLN A 35 -9.04 -13.30 -0.83
C GLN A 35 -7.94 -12.27 -0.50
N VAL A 36 -7.17 -11.81 -1.49
CA VAL A 36 -6.18 -10.75 -1.30
C VAL A 36 -6.84 -9.38 -1.43
N TRP A 37 -7.05 -8.70 -0.30
CA TRP A 37 -7.61 -7.35 -0.27
C TRP A 37 -6.54 -6.32 0.09
N ILE A 38 -6.38 -5.32 -0.76
CA ILE A 38 -5.39 -4.25 -0.62
C ILE A 38 -6.11 -2.91 -0.54
N ARG A 39 -5.88 -2.17 0.54
CA ARG A 39 -6.36 -0.80 0.70
C ARG A 39 -5.18 0.17 0.60
N PHE A 40 -5.25 1.10 -0.34
CA PHE A 40 -4.30 2.22 -0.41
C PHE A 40 -4.83 3.38 0.43
N VAL A 41 -4.01 3.88 1.34
CA VAL A 41 -4.28 5.09 2.13
C VAL A 41 -3.21 6.10 1.78
N ASP A 42 -3.62 7.11 1.00
CA ASP A 42 -2.80 8.27 0.70
C ASP A 42 -3.07 9.32 1.78
N SER A 43 -2.05 9.69 2.54
CA SER A 43 -2.17 10.80 3.49
C SER A 43 -1.22 11.93 3.13
N PRO A 44 -1.59 13.19 3.40
CA PRO A 44 -0.63 14.29 3.44
C PRO A 44 0.53 13.98 4.39
N PRO A 45 1.75 14.50 4.14
CA PRO A 45 2.88 14.33 5.07
C PRO A 45 2.55 14.75 6.50
N GLY A 46 1.74 15.81 6.65
CA GLY A 46 1.27 16.38 7.93
C GLY A 46 0.60 15.39 8.88
N ASP A 47 0.03 14.31 8.34
CA ASP A 47 -0.69 13.30 9.10
C ASP A 47 0.25 12.24 9.72
N TRP A 48 1.55 12.31 9.42
CA TRP A 48 2.53 11.32 9.84
C TRP A 48 3.57 11.88 10.80
N ALA A 49 3.89 11.12 11.84
CA ALA A 49 5.09 11.32 12.65
C ALA A 49 6.07 10.14 12.47
N MET A 50 7.34 10.44 12.22
CA MET A 50 8.40 9.41 12.17
C MET A 50 9.59 9.85 13.01
N GLY A 51 10.01 8.99 13.93
CA GLY A 51 11.07 9.31 14.89
C GLY A 51 10.68 10.37 15.92
N GLY A 52 9.37 10.54 16.18
CA GLY A 52 8.87 11.56 17.10
C GLY A 52 8.64 12.95 16.47
N GLU A 53 8.83 13.08 15.15
CA GLU A 53 8.66 14.35 14.42
C GLU A 53 7.55 14.24 13.39
N LEU A 54 6.59 15.19 13.42
CA LEU A 54 5.61 15.37 12.34
C LEU A 54 6.33 15.67 11.03
N LYS A 55 5.82 15.13 9.93
CA LYS A 55 6.34 15.36 8.59
C LYS A 55 5.52 16.45 7.92
N GLY A 56 6.16 17.41 7.27
CA GLY A 56 5.50 18.60 6.72
C GLY A 56 6.53 19.64 6.33
#